data_AF-A0A0C2FEJ9-F1
#
_entry.id   AF-A0A0C2FEJ9-F1
#
_cell.length_a   1.000
_cell.length_b   1.000
_cell.length_c   1.000
_cell.angle_alpha   90.00
_cell.angle_beta   90.00
_cell.angle_gamma   90.00
#
_symmetry.space_group_name_H-M   'P 1'
#
loop_
_entity.id
_entity.type
_entity.pdbx_description
1 polymer ?
#
loop_
_entity_poly.entity_id
_entity_poly.type
_entity_poly.pdbx_seq_one_letter_code
_entity_poly.pdbx_strand_id
1 'polypeptide(L)'
;MRLIVALKVSVKDTNNHSPEFDSPWYTFTVDEGKIHDEIATLKATDADCGNPYGQICDFEIANGLNDFPFAINNQGVLRNTKPLNYSTAKSYILTVVAIDCGMRRSKSALVTVNVKETCAQGHTGLTDRLSYVAGDGPKLILPDVQTHVCEQESACDVQNAHSTVKLRAGHVTKGCSRDTVFSNETIQSCGLSPATVSLLPSKSVFPEEAEADVTFDGVTNAVIVPKQNVPEIVPDRFSLSFSMKHARGTKDDQKNKKNILCESDEAGRVHALHSPYKEIITQIRRGQ
;
A
#
# COMPACT_ATOMS: atom_id res chain seq x y z
N MET A 1 60.59 79.23 28.40
CA MET A 1 60.33 78.05 27.55
C MET A 1 59.00 77.45 27.96
N ARG A 2 58.02 77.36 27.07
CA ARG A 2 56.78 76.59 27.31
C ARG A 2 57.03 75.16 26.83
N LEU A 3 56.92 74.20 27.74
CA LEU A 3 56.93 72.78 27.39
C LEU A 3 55.52 72.40 26.95
N ILE A 4 55.35 71.96 25.70
CA ILE A 4 54.09 71.39 25.20
C ILE A 4 54.30 69.88 25.15
N VAL A 5 53.49 69.13 25.90
CA VAL A 5 53.52 67.67 25.91
C VAL A 5 52.24 67.17 25.23
N ALA A 6 52.40 66.34 24.21
CA ALA A 6 51.26 65.70 23.56
C ALA A 6 50.73 64.55 24.43
N LEU A 7 49.48 64.66 24.87
CA LEU A 7 48.78 63.59 25.58
C LEU A 7 48.00 62.74 24.58
N LYS A 8 48.31 61.44 24.52
CA LYS A 8 47.50 60.47 23.79
C LYS A 8 46.46 59.87 24.72
N VAL A 9 45.20 60.25 24.57
CA VAL A 9 44.07 59.60 25.23
C VAL A 9 43.52 58.54 24.29
N SER A 10 43.42 57.29 24.76
CA SER A 10 42.75 56.20 24.05
C SER A 10 41.46 55.87 24.79
N VAL A 11 40.34 55.91 24.09
CA VAL A 11 39.04 55.47 24.63
C VAL A 11 38.88 53.99 24.30
N LYS A 12 38.62 53.17 25.31
CA LYS A 12 38.27 51.76 25.15
C LYS A 12 36.77 51.63 25.27
N ASP A 13 36.17 50.91 24.34
CA ASP A 13 34.75 50.63 24.39
C ASP A 13 34.39 49.66 25.52
N THR A 14 33.14 49.69 25.96
CA THR A 14 32.57 48.79 26.95
C THR A 14 31.27 48.26 26.43
N ASN A 15 31.01 46.95 26.56
CA ASN A 15 29.74 46.36 26.14
C ASN A 15 28.57 46.95 26.93
N ASN A 16 27.92 47.98 26.39
CA ASN A 16 26.87 48.72 27.06
C ASN A 16 25.60 48.83 26.20
N HIS A 17 25.69 48.55 24.91
CA HIS A 17 24.55 48.25 24.05
C HIS A 17 24.27 46.74 24.04
N SER A 18 23.13 46.34 23.48
CA SER A 18 22.77 44.94 23.30
C SER A 18 22.33 44.77 21.85
N PRO A 19 22.46 43.57 21.25
CA PRO A 19 22.02 43.39 19.88
C PRO A 19 20.53 43.70 19.74
N GLU A 20 20.18 44.36 18.65
CA GLU A 20 18.79 44.66 18.29
C GLU A 20 18.48 44.08 16.92
N PHE A 21 17.35 43.37 16.82
CA PHE A 21 16.82 42.90 15.55
C PHE A 21 16.18 44.05 14.77
N ASP A 22 16.21 43.96 13.44
CA ASP A 22 15.55 44.95 12.55
C ASP A 22 14.03 45.04 12.78
N SER A 23 13.41 43.96 13.26
CA SER A 23 12.01 43.89 13.62
C SER A 23 11.79 43.02 14.87
N PRO A 24 10.83 43.37 15.75
CA PRO A 24 10.41 42.53 16.87
C PRO A 24 9.66 41.25 16.45
N TRP A 25 9.11 41.19 15.23
CA TRP A 25 8.45 40.00 14.70
C TRP A 25 8.69 39.78 13.21
N TYR A 26 8.70 38.50 12.80
CA TYR A 26 8.87 38.06 11.42
C TYR A 26 7.80 37.02 11.07
N THR A 27 7.39 36.96 9.81
CA THR A 27 6.45 35.95 9.33
C THR A 27 6.90 35.42 7.98
N PHE A 28 7.01 34.10 7.89
CA PHE A 28 7.41 33.38 6.69
C PHE A 28 6.40 32.27 6.40
N THR A 29 6.34 31.85 5.13
CA THR A 29 5.48 30.74 4.70
C THR A 29 6.33 29.77 3.90
N VAL A 30 6.24 28.48 4.24
CA VAL A 30 6.98 27.40 3.59
C VAL A 30 6.03 26.29 3.17
N ASP A 31 6.34 25.60 2.07
CA ASP A 31 5.58 24.44 1.61
C ASP A 31 5.82 23.25 2.56
N GLU A 32 4.78 22.49 2.88
CA GLU A 32 4.95 21.26 3.63
C GLU A 32 5.74 20.20 2.82
N GLY A 33 6.31 19.22 3.52
CA GLY A 33 6.99 18.07 2.93
C GLY A 33 8.40 18.35 2.41
N LYS A 34 8.84 19.62 2.36
CA LYS A 34 10.18 20.02 1.91
C LYS A 34 11.11 20.34 3.07
N ILE A 35 12.41 20.11 2.86
CA ILE A 35 13.49 20.68 3.69
C ILE A 35 13.99 21.93 2.98
N HIS A 36 13.89 23.06 3.66
CA HIS A 36 14.40 24.35 3.23
C HIS A 36 15.73 24.59 3.94
N ASP A 37 16.82 24.63 3.17
CA ASP A 37 18.16 24.94 3.69
C ASP A 37 18.26 26.39 4.23
N GLU A 38 17.41 27.27 3.69
CA GLU A 38 17.21 28.64 4.16
C GLU A 38 15.73 29.01 4.01
N ILE A 39 15.07 29.28 5.14
CA ILE A 39 13.74 29.88 5.21
C ILE A 39 13.87 31.40 5.23
N ALA A 40 14.81 31.90 6.03
CA ALA A 40 15.13 33.31 6.15
C ALA A 40 16.49 33.51 6.79
N THR A 41 17.11 34.67 6.56
CA THR A 41 18.27 35.14 7.30
C THR A 41 17.86 36.29 8.22
N LEU A 42 17.86 36.05 9.53
CA LEU A 42 17.57 37.06 10.55
C LEU A 42 18.81 37.93 10.77
N LYS A 43 18.60 39.24 10.94
CA LYS A 43 19.68 40.21 11.16
C LYS A 43 19.47 40.93 12.49
N ALA A 44 20.58 41.12 13.18
CA ALA A 44 20.67 41.94 14.36
C ALA A 44 21.93 42.82 14.27
N THR A 45 21.89 43.98 14.90
CA THR A 45 23.00 44.93 14.97
C THR A 45 23.23 45.36 16.40
N ASP A 46 24.50 45.55 16.78
CA ASP A 46 24.88 46.13 18.06
C ASP A 46 25.50 47.52 17.84
N ALA A 47 25.20 48.47 18.72
CA ALA A 47 25.66 49.85 18.62
C ALA A 47 27.03 50.09 19.30
N ASP A 48 27.56 49.08 20.00
CA ASP A 48 28.92 49.08 20.52
C ASP A 48 29.96 49.13 19.38
N CYS A 49 31.17 49.61 19.69
CA CYS A 49 32.20 49.88 18.70
C CYS A 49 33.16 48.69 18.51
N GLY A 50 33.16 48.11 17.32
CA GLY A 50 34.19 47.16 16.88
C GLY A 50 34.17 45.82 17.63
N ASN A 51 35.22 45.01 17.42
CA ASN A 51 35.30 43.68 18.02
C ASN A 51 35.76 43.75 19.50
N PRO A 52 35.11 43.02 20.43
CA PRO A 52 34.04 42.05 20.19
C PRO A 52 32.62 42.59 20.40
N TYR A 53 32.44 43.80 20.91
CA TYR A 53 31.14 44.23 21.44
C TYR A 53 30.13 44.59 20.34
N GLY A 54 30.57 45.20 19.25
CA GLY A 54 29.69 45.56 18.12
C GLY A 54 29.36 44.42 17.14
N GLN A 55 29.87 43.21 17.37
CA GLN A 55 29.74 42.08 16.42
C GLN A 55 28.79 41.01 16.96
N ILE A 56 27.85 40.57 16.12
CA ILE A 56 26.99 39.42 16.41
C ILE A 56 27.75 38.12 16.15
N CYS A 57 27.80 37.25 17.16
CA CYS A 57 28.53 35.99 17.10
C CYS A 57 27.62 34.77 17.06
N ASP A 58 26.39 34.87 17.55
CA ASP A 58 25.48 33.72 17.61
C ASP A 58 24.00 34.10 17.56
N PHE A 59 23.18 33.12 17.20
CA PHE A 59 21.72 33.18 17.25
C PHE A 59 21.17 31.89 17.87
N GLU A 60 20.13 32.01 18.69
CA GLU A 60 19.57 30.87 19.42
C GLU A 60 18.03 30.88 19.36
N ILE A 61 17.43 29.70 19.16
CA ILE A 61 15.98 29.50 19.31
C ILE A 61 15.70 29.14 20.78
N ALA A 62 15.29 30.12 21.57
CA ALA A 62 15.13 30.02 23.02
C ALA A 62 13.98 29.11 23.48
N ASN A 63 13.00 28.85 22.63
CA ASN A 63 11.87 27.95 22.92
C ASN A 63 11.98 26.57 22.21
N GLY A 64 13.15 26.25 21.64
CA GLY A 64 13.39 24.96 21.01
C GLY A 64 13.47 23.85 22.05
N LEU A 65 12.47 22.96 22.07
CA LEU A 65 12.50 21.73 22.86
C LEU A 65 13.14 20.58 22.05
N ASN A 66 13.36 19.43 22.70
CA ASN A 66 13.74 18.21 21.99
C ASN A 66 12.74 17.93 20.84
N ASP A 67 13.28 17.57 19.66
CA ASP A 67 12.54 17.35 18.41
C ASP A 67 11.89 18.57 17.74
N PHE A 68 12.20 19.81 18.17
CA PHE A 68 11.73 21.00 17.47
C PHE A 68 12.25 21.04 16.01
N PRO A 69 11.39 21.20 14.99
CA PRO A 69 11.76 20.95 13.60
C PRO A 69 12.51 22.12 12.94
N PHE A 70 13.19 22.97 13.72
CA PHE A 70 13.91 24.14 13.24
C PHE A 70 15.31 24.26 13.85
N ALA A 71 16.21 24.85 13.10
CA ALA A 71 17.54 25.23 13.55
C ALA A 71 17.91 26.60 12.98
N ILE A 72 18.69 27.36 13.74
CA ILE A 72 19.31 28.61 13.28
C ILE A 72 20.82 28.48 13.44
N ASN A 73 21.59 29.02 12.49
CA ASN A 73 23.04 29.06 12.60
C ASN A 73 23.51 30.43 13.13
N ASN A 74 24.82 30.53 13.39
CA ASN A 74 25.47 31.76 13.87
C ASN A 74 25.43 32.94 12.88
N GLN A 75 25.07 32.71 11.61
CA GLN A 75 24.86 33.74 10.61
C GLN A 75 23.39 34.22 10.56
N GLY A 76 22.52 33.69 11.42
CA GLY A 76 21.10 34.02 11.47
C GLY A 76 20.24 33.28 10.45
N VAL A 77 20.79 32.29 9.74
CA VAL A 77 20.05 31.49 8.74
C VAL A 77 19.16 30.48 9.46
N LEU A 78 17.85 30.70 9.37
CA LEU A 78 16.80 29.83 9.87
C LEU A 78 16.47 28.75 8.82
N ARG A 79 16.41 27.49 9.24
CA ARG A 79 16.06 26.33 8.41
C ARG A 79 15.18 25.34 9.16
N ASN A 80 14.48 24.45 8.44
CA ASN A 80 13.83 23.30 9.06
C ASN A 80 14.72 22.05 9.02
N THR A 81 14.68 21.25 10.08
CA THR A 81 15.51 20.04 10.24
C THR A 81 14.81 18.76 9.79
N LYS A 82 13.48 18.81 9.66
CA LYS A 82 12.62 17.71 9.22
C LYS A 82 11.53 18.27 8.30
N PRO A 83 11.00 17.50 7.34
CA PRO A 83 9.83 17.91 6.55
C PRO A 83 8.67 18.32 7.45
N LEU A 84 8.11 19.50 7.20
CA LEU A 84 6.93 19.97 7.94
C LEU A 84 5.67 19.30 7.39
N ASN A 85 4.63 19.18 8.21
CA ASN A 85 3.37 18.58 7.82
C ASN A 85 2.22 19.50 8.25
N TYR A 86 1.45 19.99 7.28
CA TYR A 86 0.39 20.96 7.49
C TYR A 86 -0.74 20.41 8.37
N SER A 87 -1.07 19.12 8.21
CA SER A 87 -2.08 18.44 9.02
C SER A 87 -1.65 18.28 10.49
N THR A 88 -0.34 18.25 10.75
CA THR A 88 0.22 18.16 12.11
C THR A 88 0.27 19.53 12.78
N ALA A 89 0.77 20.54 12.07
CA ALA A 89 0.83 21.91 12.56
C ALA A 89 0.76 22.90 11.40
N LYS A 90 -0.17 23.86 11.49
CA LYS A 90 -0.36 24.91 10.47
C LYS A 90 0.65 26.04 10.58
N SER A 91 1.23 26.23 11.77
CA SER A 91 2.21 27.28 12.02
C SER A 91 3.08 26.95 13.24
N TYR A 92 4.30 27.47 13.25
CA TYR A 92 5.22 27.42 14.38
C TYR A 92 5.61 28.82 14.80
N ILE A 93 5.69 29.05 16.11
CA ILE A 93 6.16 30.32 16.69
C ILE A 93 7.50 30.05 17.38
N LEU A 94 8.55 30.70 16.90
CA LEU A 94 9.90 30.61 17.41
C LEU A 94 10.24 31.90 18.17
N THR A 95 10.92 31.75 19.30
CA THR A 95 11.49 32.86 20.06
C THR A 95 12.98 32.88 19.81
N VAL A 96 13.46 33.83 19.01
CA VAL A 96 14.88 33.90 18.61
C VAL A 96 15.59 35.02 19.37
N VAL A 97 16.82 34.77 19.81
CA VAL A 97 17.71 35.78 20.39
C VAL A 97 19.01 35.85 19.61
N ALA A 98 19.58 37.05 19.50
CA ALA A 98 20.92 37.28 18.98
C ALA A 98 21.89 37.51 20.15
N ILE A 99 23.15 37.09 19.97
CA ILE A 99 24.19 37.15 20.99
C ILE A 99 25.42 37.81 20.36
N ASP A 100 25.88 38.91 20.97
CA ASP A 100 27.14 39.54 20.55
C ASP A 100 28.35 38.68 20.93
N CYS A 101 29.53 39.02 20.41
CA CYS A 101 30.77 38.33 20.78
C CYS A 101 31.23 38.66 22.22
N GLY A 102 30.59 39.62 22.89
CA GLY A 102 30.74 39.91 24.32
C GLY A 102 29.80 39.10 25.24
N MET A 103 29.01 38.17 24.67
CA MET A 103 28.03 37.31 25.34
C MET A 103 26.78 38.02 25.88
N ARG A 104 26.48 39.27 25.45
CA ARG A 104 25.22 39.93 25.78
C ARG A 104 24.12 39.50 24.80
N ARG A 105 22.92 39.29 25.33
CA ARG A 105 21.75 38.80 24.58
C ARG A 105 20.83 39.96 24.21
N SER A 106 20.25 39.88 23.02
CA SER A 106 19.19 40.77 22.57
C SER A 106 17.89 40.58 23.35
N LYS A 107 16.94 41.50 23.16
CA LYS A 107 15.52 41.16 23.33
C LYS A 107 15.13 40.09 22.31
N SER A 108 14.20 39.21 22.68
CA SER A 108 13.73 38.16 21.77
C SER A 108 12.89 38.71 20.63
N ALA A 109 13.08 38.18 19.43
CA ALA A 109 12.17 38.36 18.30
C ALA A 109 11.26 37.15 18.12
N LEU A 110 10.00 37.40 17.75
CA LEU A 110 9.03 36.34 17.46
C LEU A 110 9.02 36.02 15.96
N VAL A 111 9.34 34.78 15.59
CA VAL A 111 9.33 34.34 14.20
C VAL A 111 8.20 33.34 14.01
N THR A 112 7.22 33.70 13.17
CA THR A 112 6.13 32.81 12.79
C THR A 112 6.42 32.16 11.46
N VAL A 113 6.50 30.83 11.43
CA VAL A 113 6.62 30.05 10.19
C VAL A 113 5.30 29.37 9.92
N ASN A 114 4.56 29.85 8.93
CA ASN A 114 3.34 29.22 8.44
C ASN A 114 3.69 28.06 7.52
N VAL A 115 3.00 26.95 7.70
CA VAL A 115 3.07 25.80 6.81
C VAL A 115 1.97 25.94 5.78
N LYS A 116 2.33 25.85 4.51
CA LYS A 116 1.38 25.83 3.40
C LYS A 116 1.17 24.39 2.97
N GLU A 117 -0.10 23.98 2.91
CA GLU A 117 -0.47 22.70 2.33
C GLU A 117 0.01 22.67 0.87
N THR A 118 0.84 21.68 0.56
CA THR A 118 1.30 21.48 -0.80
C THR A 118 0.29 20.58 -1.47
N CYS A 119 -0.35 21.06 -2.53
CA CYS A 119 -1.28 20.21 -3.26
C CYS A 119 -0.55 18.93 -3.72
N ALA A 120 -1.07 17.78 -3.33
CA ALA A 120 -0.58 16.47 -3.76
C ALA A 120 -1.51 15.94 -4.85
N GLN A 121 -0.96 15.70 -6.05
CA GLN A 121 -1.69 15.05 -7.13
C GLN A 121 -1.99 13.61 -6.75
N GLY A 122 -3.22 13.15 -6.95
CA GLY A 122 -3.57 11.78 -6.59
C GLY A 122 -5.05 11.43 -6.72
N HIS A 123 -5.39 10.24 -6.23
CA HIS A 123 -6.77 9.73 -6.19
C HIS A 123 -7.22 9.55 -4.74
N THR A 124 -8.38 10.08 -4.39
CA THR A 124 -9.07 9.85 -3.12
C THR A 124 -10.32 8.98 -3.35
N GLY A 125 -10.88 8.37 -2.30
CA GLY A 125 -12.08 7.55 -2.41
C GLY A 125 -11.87 6.16 -3.06
N LEU A 126 -10.63 5.66 -3.07
CA LEU A 126 -10.34 4.29 -3.51
C LEU A 126 -10.90 3.29 -2.48
N THR A 127 -11.76 2.39 -2.93
CA THR A 127 -12.29 1.31 -2.10
C THR A 127 -11.31 0.14 -2.08
N ASP A 128 -10.72 -0.15 -0.92
CA ASP A 128 -9.75 -1.25 -0.75
C ASP A 128 -10.38 -2.65 -0.90
N ARG A 129 -11.69 -2.76 -0.63
CA ARG A 129 -12.39 -4.03 -0.65
C ARG A 129 -13.83 -3.91 -1.13
N LEU A 130 -14.13 -4.60 -2.22
CA LEU A 130 -15.48 -4.76 -2.75
C LEU A 130 -15.99 -6.17 -2.45
N SER A 131 -17.18 -6.29 -1.86
CA SER A 131 -17.89 -7.57 -1.69
C SER A 131 -18.91 -7.77 -2.81
N TYR A 132 -18.94 -8.98 -3.35
CA TYR A 132 -19.86 -9.37 -4.42
C TYR A 132 -20.49 -10.72 -4.09
N VAL A 133 -21.82 -10.79 -4.22
CA VAL A 133 -22.61 -12.03 -4.07
C VAL A 133 -23.28 -12.36 -5.40
N ALA A 134 -23.38 -13.64 -5.74
CA ALA A 134 -24.07 -14.07 -6.96
C ALA A 134 -25.53 -13.62 -6.93
N GLY A 135 -25.94 -12.86 -7.96
CA GLY A 135 -27.27 -12.23 -8.06
C GLY A 135 -27.25 -10.71 -7.86
N ASP A 136 -26.13 -10.12 -7.41
CA ASP A 136 -26.02 -8.68 -7.16
C ASP A 136 -26.09 -7.79 -8.42
N GLY A 137 -25.91 -8.38 -9.60
CA GLY A 137 -25.86 -7.63 -10.87
C GLY A 137 -24.60 -6.74 -10.99
N PRO A 138 -24.55 -5.84 -11.98
CA PRO A 138 -23.40 -4.97 -12.18
C PRO A 138 -23.20 -4.00 -11.00
N LYS A 139 -21.97 -3.92 -10.47
CA LYS A 139 -21.58 -2.97 -9.42
C LYS A 139 -20.40 -2.10 -9.87
N LEU A 140 -20.44 -0.81 -9.50
CA LEU A 140 -19.31 0.10 -9.70
C LEU A 140 -18.17 -0.28 -8.75
N ILE A 141 -16.96 -0.41 -9.28
CA ILE A 141 -15.78 -0.87 -8.53
C ILE A 141 -15.19 0.25 -7.67
N LEU A 142 -15.32 1.50 -8.11
CA LEU A 142 -14.80 2.71 -7.45
C LEU A 142 -15.83 3.84 -7.56
N PRO A 143 -16.97 3.77 -6.85
CA PRO A 143 -18.03 4.76 -6.98
C PRO A 143 -17.61 6.16 -6.50
N ASP A 144 -16.69 6.23 -5.53
CA ASP A 144 -16.31 7.47 -4.85
C ASP A 144 -14.94 8.00 -5.27
N VAL A 145 -14.33 7.44 -6.33
CA VAL A 145 -12.98 7.86 -6.73
C VAL A 145 -13.00 9.29 -7.26
N GLN A 146 -12.19 10.14 -6.64
CA GLN A 146 -11.96 11.51 -7.10
C GLN A 146 -10.49 11.66 -7.46
N THR A 147 -10.21 12.37 -8.54
CA THR A 147 -8.84 12.70 -8.95
C THR A 147 -8.60 14.15 -8.62
N HIS A 148 -7.59 14.40 -7.78
CA HIS A 148 -7.15 15.74 -7.46
C HIS A 148 -5.92 16.06 -8.29
N VAL A 149 -6.04 17.08 -9.15
CA VAL A 149 -4.94 17.59 -9.96
C VAL A 149 -4.61 18.99 -9.44
N CYS A 150 -3.36 19.18 -9.07
CA CYS A 150 -2.87 20.45 -8.58
C CYS A 150 -2.72 21.43 -9.72
N GLU A 151 -3.26 22.63 -9.54
CA GLU A 151 -3.03 23.78 -10.41
C GLU A 151 -1.53 24.11 -10.33
N GLN A 152 -0.78 23.74 -11.36
CA GLN A 152 0.62 24.14 -11.51
C GLN A 152 0.69 25.45 -12.28
N GLU A 153 1.64 26.31 -11.93
CA GLU A 153 2.00 27.51 -12.72
C GLU A 153 2.48 27.18 -14.15
N SER A 154 2.73 25.89 -14.46
CA SER A 154 3.00 25.42 -15.81
C SER A 154 1.72 25.00 -16.52
N ALA A 155 1.46 25.70 -17.63
CA ALA A 155 0.33 25.62 -18.57
C ALA A 155 0.09 24.22 -19.22
N CYS A 156 -0.18 23.20 -18.43
CA CYS A 156 -0.63 21.91 -18.92
C CYS A 156 -2.14 21.78 -18.73
N ASP A 157 -2.91 22.12 -19.77
CA ASP A 157 -4.33 21.73 -19.85
C ASP A 157 -4.41 20.22 -20.01
N VAL A 158 -4.80 19.52 -18.94
CA VAL A 158 -5.00 18.07 -18.97
C VAL A 158 -6.20 17.77 -19.86
N GLN A 159 -5.92 17.34 -21.10
CA GLN A 159 -6.97 17.03 -22.08
C GLN A 159 -7.71 15.73 -21.73
N ASN A 160 -6.96 14.65 -21.49
CA ASN A 160 -7.51 13.33 -21.16
C ASN A 160 -6.70 12.66 -20.03
N ALA A 161 -7.38 11.99 -19.10
CA ALA A 161 -6.77 11.14 -18.08
C ALA A 161 -7.33 9.71 -18.17
N HIS A 162 -6.46 8.70 -18.18
CA HIS A 162 -6.85 7.28 -18.20
C HIS A 162 -6.30 6.56 -16.96
N SER A 163 -7.18 5.91 -16.20
CA SER A 163 -6.80 5.08 -15.05
C SER A 163 -7.05 3.61 -15.35
N THR A 164 -6.08 2.74 -15.06
CA THR A 164 -6.21 1.28 -15.23
C THR A 164 -6.37 0.62 -13.86
N VAL A 165 -7.52 -0.03 -13.62
CA VAL A 165 -7.78 -0.78 -12.40
C VAL A 165 -7.46 -2.25 -12.63
N LYS A 166 -6.50 -2.81 -11.87
CA LYS A 166 -6.17 -4.24 -11.90
C LYS A 166 -6.77 -4.92 -10.66
N LEU A 167 -7.80 -5.73 -10.87
CA LEU A 167 -8.38 -6.56 -9.81
C LEU A 167 -7.57 -7.85 -9.65
N ARG A 168 -7.12 -8.14 -8.43
CA ARG A 168 -6.53 -9.44 -8.08
C ARG A 168 -7.51 -10.20 -7.19
N ALA A 169 -8.01 -11.32 -7.67
CA ALA A 169 -8.86 -12.18 -6.88
C ALA A 169 -8.02 -13.01 -5.90
N GLY A 170 -8.08 -12.67 -4.60
CA GLY A 170 -7.23 -13.31 -3.57
C GLY A 170 -7.56 -14.78 -3.28
N HIS A 171 -8.71 -15.30 -3.73
CA HIS A 171 -9.22 -16.63 -3.37
C HIS A 171 -9.91 -17.40 -4.52
N VAL A 172 -9.80 -16.97 -5.77
CA VAL A 172 -10.45 -17.68 -6.90
C VAL A 172 -9.67 -18.93 -7.33
N THR A 173 -8.46 -19.17 -6.79
CA THR A 173 -7.62 -20.33 -7.15
C THR A 173 -7.39 -21.35 -6.03
N LYS A 174 -8.11 -21.28 -4.90
CA LYS A 174 -7.99 -22.28 -3.80
C LYS A 174 -9.24 -23.12 -3.54
N GLY A 175 -10.31 -22.91 -4.30
CA GLY A 175 -11.40 -23.86 -4.39
C GLY A 175 -11.43 -24.37 -5.81
N CYS A 176 -11.60 -25.69 -5.99
CA CYS A 176 -11.96 -26.29 -7.28
C CYS A 176 -13.21 -25.60 -7.78
N SER A 177 -13.04 -24.54 -8.57
CA SER A 177 -14.13 -23.92 -9.29
C SER A 177 -14.73 -25.00 -10.17
N ARG A 178 -16.06 -25.01 -10.27
CA ARG A 178 -16.86 -26.02 -10.95
C ARG A 178 -16.50 -26.22 -12.43
N ASP A 179 -15.62 -25.36 -12.94
CA ASP A 179 -15.24 -25.23 -14.34
C ASP A 179 -13.81 -25.71 -14.64
N THR A 180 -13.13 -26.37 -13.69
CA THR A 180 -11.80 -26.94 -13.99
C THR A 180 -11.95 -28.17 -14.87
N VAL A 181 -12.01 -27.96 -16.17
CA VAL A 181 -11.34 -28.84 -17.12
C VAL A 181 -9.95 -29.09 -16.53
N PHE A 182 -9.63 -30.34 -16.20
CA PHE A 182 -8.32 -30.70 -15.65
C PHE A 182 -7.25 -30.34 -16.68
N SER A 183 -6.68 -29.14 -16.56
CA SER A 183 -5.62 -28.69 -17.45
C SER A 183 -4.39 -29.57 -17.25
N ASN A 184 -3.54 -29.69 -18.27
CA ASN A 184 -2.28 -30.43 -18.16
C ASN A 184 -1.41 -29.95 -16.98
N GLU A 185 -1.52 -28.67 -16.62
CA GLU A 185 -0.84 -28.08 -15.47
C GLU A 185 -1.40 -28.60 -14.14
N THR A 186 -2.73 -28.72 -14.03
CA THR A 186 -3.38 -29.33 -12.86
C THR A 186 -2.98 -30.81 -12.73
N ILE A 187 -2.97 -31.55 -13.83
CA ILE A 187 -2.54 -32.97 -13.90
C ILE A 187 -1.11 -33.13 -13.38
N GLN A 188 -0.19 -32.26 -13.82
CA GLN A 188 1.19 -32.27 -13.35
C GLN A 188 1.30 -31.88 -11.86
N SER A 189 0.59 -30.85 -11.42
CA SER A 189 0.64 -30.37 -10.03
C SER A 189 0.10 -31.39 -9.01
N CYS A 190 -0.86 -32.23 -9.43
CA CYS A 190 -1.41 -33.31 -8.63
C CYS A 190 -0.59 -34.63 -8.73
N GLY A 191 0.53 -34.62 -9.45
CA GLY A 191 1.38 -35.80 -9.64
C GLY A 191 0.74 -36.91 -10.47
N LEU A 192 -0.22 -36.57 -11.34
CA LEU A 192 -0.91 -37.49 -12.24
C LEU A 192 -0.09 -37.69 -13.53
N SER A 193 -0.27 -38.86 -14.17
CA SER A 193 0.41 -39.16 -15.43
C SER A 193 -0.17 -38.31 -16.57
N PRO A 194 0.65 -37.81 -17.51
CA PRO A 194 0.15 -37.12 -18.71
C PRO A 194 -0.72 -38.01 -19.60
N ALA A 195 -0.71 -39.33 -19.41
CA ALA A 195 -1.61 -40.28 -20.09
C ALA A 195 -2.99 -40.46 -19.39
N THR A 196 -3.40 -39.51 -18.55
CA THR A 196 -4.69 -39.56 -17.83
C THR A 196 -5.86 -39.37 -18.81
N VAL A 197 -6.88 -40.22 -18.70
CA VAL A 197 -8.09 -40.12 -19.52
C VAL A 197 -9.28 -39.72 -18.64
N SER A 198 -10.04 -38.71 -19.07
CA SER A 198 -11.29 -38.32 -18.40
C SER A 198 -12.41 -39.25 -18.84
N LEU A 199 -13.01 -39.99 -17.89
CA LEU A 199 -14.04 -40.98 -18.19
C LEU A 199 -15.43 -40.36 -18.31
N LEU A 200 -15.60 -39.16 -17.75
CA LEU A 200 -16.80 -38.36 -17.85
C LEU A 200 -16.49 -37.07 -18.62
N PRO A 201 -17.39 -36.62 -19.51
CA PRO A 201 -17.19 -35.39 -20.26
C PRO A 201 -17.16 -34.19 -19.30
N SER A 202 -16.18 -33.32 -19.47
CA SER A 202 -16.20 -31.99 -18.86
C SER A 202 -16.98 -31.07 -19.79
N LYS A 203 -18.07 -30.45 -19.31
CA LYS A 203 -18.75 -29.41 -20.09
C LYS A 203 -17.75 -28.27 -20.32
N SER A 204 -17.27 -28.15 -21.54
CA SER A 204 -16.70 -26.90 -22.05
C SER A 204 -17.79 -26.26 -22.90
N VAL A 205 -18.06 -24.98 -22.62
CA VAL A 205 -18.97 -24.08 -23.35
C VAL A 205 -20.47 -24.35 -23.10
N PHE A 206 -21.10 -23.48 -22.30
CA PHE A 206 -22.54 -23.23 -22.42
C PHE A 206 -22.76 -22.21 -23.55
N PRO A 207 -23.74 -22.44 -24.43
CA PRO A 207 -24.93 -21.61 -24.44
C PRO A 207 -26.01 -22.28 -23.59
N GLU A 208 -27.02 -21.48 -23.27
CA GLU A 208 -28.16 -21.75 -22.42
C GLU A 208 -28.78 -23.15 -22.60
N GLU A 209 -29.30 -23.67 -21.48
CA GLU A 209 -30.29 -24.75 -21.41
C GLU A 209 -29.89 -26.09 -22.06
N ALA A 210 -29.16 -26.89 -21.28
CA ALA A 210 -29.31 -28.34 -21.34
C ALA A 210 -29.06 -28.91 -19.94
N GLU A 211 -30.07 -29.59 -19.41
CA GLU A 211 -30.05 -30.39 -18.19
C GLU A 211 -28.74 -31.18 -18.05
N ALA A 212 -28.31 -31.41 -16.82
CA ALA A 212 -27.15 -32.25 -16.55
C ALA A 212 -27.43 -33.66 -17.08
N ASP A 213 -26.75 -34.07 -18.14
CA ASP A 213 -26.94 -35.38 -18.82
C ASP A 213 -26.45 -36.59 -17.99
N VAL A 214 -26.21 -36.41 -16.68
CA VAL A 214 -26.01 -37.51 -15.74
C VAL A 214 -26.63 -37.15 -14.39
N THR A 215 -27.94 -37.35 -14.27
CA THR A 215 -28.65 -37.35 -12.99
C THR A 215 -28.64 -38.75 -12.38
N PHE A 216 -28.08 -38.88 -11.17
CA PHE A 216 -28.15 -40.10 -10.38
C PHE A 216 -29.56 -40.22 -9.76
N ASP A 217 -30.31 -41.24 -10.16
CA ASP A 217 -31.70 -41.49 -9.72
C ASP A 217 -31.81 -42.05 -8.29
N GLY A 218 -30.67 -42.37 -7.67
CA GLY A 218 -30.61 -42.90 -6.31
C GLY A 218 -30.97 -44.38 -6.18
N VAL A 219 -31.25 -45.10 -7.28
CA VAL A 219 -31.62 -46.53 -7.28
C VAL A 219 -30.52 -47.39 -7.91
N THR A 220 -29.93 -46.96 -9.02
CA THR A 220 -28.73 -47.59 -9.60
C THR A 220 -27.68 -46.51 -9.80
N ASN A 221 -26.82 -46.30 -8.81
CA ASN A 221 -25.85 -45.20 -8.80
C ASN A 221 -24.62 -45.44 -9.69
N ALA A 222 -24.76 -46.19 -10.78
CA ALA A 222 -23.66 -46.61 -11.65
C ALA A 222 -23.72 -45.93 -13.02
N VAL A 223 -22.61 -45.34 -13.44
CA VAL A 223 -22.42 -44.82 -14.80
C VAL A 223 -21.58 -45.82 -15.59
N ILE A 224 -22.13 -46.33 -16.69
CA ILE A 224 -21.42 -47.23 -17.62
C ILE A 224 -20.54 -46.37 -18.52
N VAL A 225 -19.22 -46.53 -18.41
CA VAL A 225 -18.27 -45.82 -19.27
C VAL A 225 -18.26 -46.48 -20.66
N PRO A 226 -18.52 -45.74 -21.76
CA PRO A 226 -18.46 -46.29 -23.11
C PRO A 226 -17.06 -46.86 -23.42
N LYS A 227 -17.01 -48.04 -24.06
CA LYS A 227 -15.73 -48.71 -24.43
C LYS A 227 -14.78 -47.82 -25.23
N GLN A 228 -15.32 -46.90 -26.03
CA GLN A 228 -14.56 -45.93 -26.84
C GLN A 228 -13.80 -44.86 -26.01
N ASN A 229 -14.21 -44.63 -24.76
CA ASN A 229 -13.59 -43.64 -23.86
C ASN A 229 -12.50 -44.26 -22.97
N VAL A 230 -12.30 -45.57 -23.04
CA VAL A 230 -11.29 -46.30 -22.29
C VAL A 230 -10.30 -46.89 -23.30
N PRO A 231 -8.98 -46.62 -23.18
CA PRO A 231 -8.01 -47.27 -24.05
C PRO A 231 -8.13 -48.79 -23.95
N GLU A 232 -7.95 -49.49 -25.07
CA GLU A 232 -8.24 -50.93 -25.26
C GLU A 232 -7.60 -51.85 -24.20
N ILE A 233 -6.55 -51.38 -23.53
CA ILE A 233 -5.84 -52.07 -22.45
C ILE A 233 -5.85 -51.16 -21.21
N VAL A 234 -6.66 -51.51 -20.21
CA VAL A 234 -6.53 -50.96 -18.86
C VAL A 234 -5.32 -51.65 -18.20
N PRO A 235 -4.30 -50.91 -17.77
CA PRO A 235 -3.10 -51.49 -17.18
C PRO A 235 -3.36 -52.10 -15.81
N ASP A 236 -2.55 -53.10 -15.44
CA ASP A 236 -2.64 -53.83 -14.15
C ASP A 236 -2.59 -52.94 -12.91
N ARG A 237 -2.00 -51.76 -13.04
CA ARG A 237 -2.01 -50.73 -12.01
C ARG A 237 -2.74 -49.53 -12.53
N PHE A 238 -3.72 -49.06 -11.76
CA PHE A 238 -4.37 -47.80 -12.03
C PHE A 238 -4.75 -46.99 -10.80
N SER A 239 -5.01 -45.71 -11.00
CA SER A 239 -5.51 -44.81 -9.95
C SER A 239 -6.81 -44.16 -10.37
N LEU A 240 -7.76 -44.06 -9.43
CA LEU A 240 -9.03 -43.36 -9.61
C LEU A 240 -9.01 -42.05 -8.84
N SER A 241 -9.44 -40.97 -9.48
CA SER A 241 -9.65 -39.67 -8.80
C SER A 241 -11.12 -39.28 -8.89
N PHE A 242 -11.64 -38.74 -7.79
CA PHE A 242 -13.04 -38.36 -7.61
C PHE A 242 -13.16 -36.94 -7.07
N SER A 243 -14.08 -36.16 -7.64
CA SER A 243 -14.55 -34.91 -7.04
C SER A 243 -16.02 -35.08 -6.64
N MET A 244 -16.35 -34.72 -5.41
CA MET A 244 -17.69 -34.94 -4.83
C MET A 244 -18.17 -33.70 -4.09
N LYS A 245 -19.46 -33.40 -4.22
CA LYS A 245 -20.14 -32.36 -3.44
C LYS A 245 -21.11 -32.99 -2.45
N HIS A 246 -20.99 -32.62 -1.17
CA HIS A 246 -21.99 -33.00 -0.18
C HIS A 246 -23.33 -32.28 -0.46
N ALA A 247 -24.44 -32.98 -0.24
CA ALA A 247 -25.73 -32.32 -0.14
C ALA A 247 -25.72 -31.29 1.01
N ARG A 248 -26.50 -30.22 0.89
CA ARG A 248 -26.68 -29.29 2.02
C ARG A 248 -27.22 -30.07 3.22
N GLY A 249 -26.58 -29.94 4.37
CA GLY A 249 -26.90 -30.71 5.59
C GLY A 249 -26.10 -30.21 6.80
N THR A 250 -26.43 -30.73 7.98
CA THR A 250 -25.80 -30.33 9.26
C THR A 250 -24.37 -30.87 9.38
N LYS A 251 -23.59 -30.35 10.34
CA LYS A 251 -22.22 -30.84 10.62
C LYS A 251 -22.20 -32.32 11.02
N ASP A 252 -23.25 -32.82 11.65
CA ASP A 252 -23.35 -34.23 12.02
C ASP A 252 -23.73 -35.11 10.82
N ASP A 253 -24.55 -34.62 9.89
CA ASP A 253 -24.83 -35.33 8.62
C ASP A 253 -23.56 -35.52 7.77
N GLN A 254 -22.63 -34.57 7.87
CA GLN A 254 -21.34 -34.59 7.15
C GLN A 254 -20.28 -35.49 7.81
N LYS A 255 -20.48 -35.95 9.06
CA LYS A 255 -19.57 -36.91 9.73
C LYS A 255 -19.73 -38.34 9.23
N ASN A 256 -20.86 -38.68 8.62
CA ASN A 256 -21.09 -40.01 8.07
C ASN A 256 -20.20 -40.25 6.85
N LYS A 257 -19.14 -41.05 7.04
CA LYS A 257 -18.26 -41.47 5.96
C LYS A 257 -19.05 -42.29 4.95
N LYS A 258 -19.01 -41.90 3.68
CA LYS A 258 -19.65 -42.63 2.59
C LYS A 258 -18.56 -43.24 1.71
N ASN A 259 -18.76 -44.48 1.30
CA ASN A 259 -17.79 -45.24 0.52
C ASN A 259 -18.15 -45.21 -0.97
N ILE A 260 -17.12 -45.21 -1.82
CA ILE A 260 -17.26 -45.48 -3.25
C ILE A 260 -16.90 -46.95 -3.45
N LEU A 261 -17.79 -47.72 -4.08
CA LEU A 261 -17.52 -49.12 -4.42
C LEU A 261 -17.15 -49.21 -5.91
N CYS A 262 -16.00 -49.84 -6.17
CA CYS A 262 -15.54 -50.15 -7.53
C CYS A 262 -15.61 -51.67 -7.71
N GLU A 263 -16.44 -52.13 -8.64
CA GLU A 263 -16.59 -53.56 -8.93
C GLU A 263 -15.99 -53.90 -10.30
N SER A 264 -15.18 -54.96 -10.33
CA SER A 264 -14.65 -55.55 -11.55
C SER A 264 -15.18 -56.96 -11.75
N ASP A 265 -15.40 -57.37 -13.00
CA ASP A 265 -15.74 -58.76 -13.32
C ASP A 265 -14.54 -59.71 -13.16
N GLU A 266 -14.78 -61.02 -13.25
CA GLU A 266 -13.74 -62.07 -13.16
C GLU A 266 -12.65 -61.96 -14.25
N ALA A 267 -12.83 -61.09 -15.25
CA ALA A 267 -11.86 -60.76 -16.29
C ALA A 267 -11.04 -59.48 -15.98
N GLY A 268 -11.18 -58.91 -14.78
CA GLY A 268 -10.42 -57.74 -14.33
C GLY A 268 -10.92 -56.40 -14.88
N ARG A 269 -12.13 -56.35 -15.46
CA ARG A 269 -12.68 -55.13 -16.08
C ARG A 269 -13.62 -54.42 -15.11
N VAL A 270 -13.36 -53.16 -14.82
CA VAL A 270 -14.22 -52.34 -13.94
C VAL A 270 -15.48 -51.95 -14.71
N HIS A 271 -16.65 -52.42 -14.25
CA HIS A 271 -17.93 -52.22 -14.94
C HIS A 271 -18.87 -51.24 -14.24
N ALA A 272 -18.70 -50.99 -12.94
CA ALA A 272 -19.60 -50.11 -12.19
C ALA A 272 -18.88 -49.35 -11.06
N LEU A 273 -19.33 -48.11 -10.86
CA LEU A 273 -18.93 -47.22 -9.77
C LEU A 273 -20.18 -46.85 -8.99
N HIS A 274 -20.26 -47.23 -7.72
CA HIS A 274 -21.38 -46.88 -6.86
C HIS A 274 -21.04 -45.70 -5.96
N SER A 275 -21.91 -44.67 -5.93
CA SER A 275 -21.75 -43.52 -5.03
C SER A 275 -23.09 -43.00 -4.49
N PRO A 276 -23.16 -42.69 -3.19
CA PRO A 276 -24.32 -42.05 -2.55
C PRO A 276 -24.29 -40.51 -2.63
N TYR A 277 -23.57 -39.94 -3.62
CA TYR A 277 -23.42 -38.49 -3.83
C TYR A 277 -24.05 -38.06 -5.15
N LYS A 278 -24.55 -36.82 -5.21
CA LYS A 278 -25.33 -36.31 -6.35
C LYS A 278 -24.53 -36.09 -7.63
N GLU A 279 -23.21 -35.95 -7.53
CA GLU A 279 -22.31 -35.72 -8.67
C GLU A 279 -20.97 -36.42 -8.39
N ILE A 280 -20.44 -37.12 -9.40
CA ILE A 280 -19.11 -37.74 -9.39
C ILE A 280 -18.42 -37.34 -10.69
N ILE A 281 -17.14 -36.97 -10.61
CA ILE A 281 -16.25 -36.90 -11.78
C ILE A 281 -15.21 -37.99 -11.59
N THR A 282 -15.05 -38.92 -12.54
CA THR A 282 -14.11 -40.05 -12.42
C THR A 282 -13.04 -40.03 -13.52
N GLN A 283 -11.79 -40.32 -13.15
CA GLN A 283 -10.67 -40.54 -14.10
C GLN A 283 -9.91 -41.83 -13.74
N ILE A 284 -9.43 -42.59 -14.72
CA ILE A 284 -8.53 -43.77 -14.55
C ILE A 284 -7.10 -43.37 -14.99
N ARG A 285 -6.08 -43.77 -14.23
CA ARG A 285 -4.64 -43.51 -14.47
C ARG A 285 -3.87 -44.82 -14.63
N ARG A 286 -2.78 -44.94 -15.40
CA ARG A 286 -1.79 -46.05 -15.25
C ARG A 286 -0.85 -45.81 -14.05
N GLY A 287 -0.74 -46.76 -13.13
CA GLY A 287 0.27 -46.77 -12.06
C GLY A 287 1.58 -47.38 -12.55
N GLN A 288 2.70 -46.82 -12.13
CA GLN A 288 4.02 -47.48 -12.21
C GLN A 288 4.18 -48.49 -11.08
#